data_AF-A0A365U5X5-F1
#
_entry.id   AF-A0A365U5X5-F1
#
_cell.length_a   1.000
_cell.length_b   1.000
_cell.length_c   1.000
_cell.angle_alpha   90.00
_cell.angle_beta   90.00
_cell.angle_gamma   90.00
#
_symmetry.space_group_name_H-M   'P 1'
#
loop_
_entity.id
_entity.type
_entity.pdbx_description
1 polymer ?
#
loop_
_entity_poly.entity_id
_entity_poly.type
_entity_poly.pdbx_seq_one_letter_code
_entity_poly.pdbx_strand_id
1 'polypeptide(L)'
;MVMHIECVLGSEITSSAVAHLAISTAPRHLLNASHYGDYFDASLGEGSARVEGGRIVVDDRPGLGLRIDEAALGPPLMSFGAEARPRRAASGRGAAVGEEA
;
A
#
# COMPACT_ATOMS: atom_id res chain seq x y z
N MET A 1 -9.43 -23.64 6.55
CA MET A 1 -9.36 -23.15 5.16
C MET A 1 -8.14 -22.24 5.05
N VAL A 2 -7.34 -22.38 4.00
CA VAL A 2 -6.23 -21.47 3.69
C VAL A 2 -6.57 -20.65 2.46
N MET A 3 -6.01 -19.44 2.36
CA MET A 3 -6.28 -18.49 1.30
C MET A 3 -4.99 -18.13 0.56
N HIS A 4 -5.09 -18.03 -0.75
CA HIS A 4 -4.15 -17.30 -1.58
C HIS A 4 -4.72 -15.89 -1.76
N ILE A 5 -3.96 -14.88 -1.35
CA ILE A 5 -4.39 -13.48 -1.43
C ILE A 5 -3.66 -12.79 -2.58
N GLU A 6 -4.41 -12.40 -3.60
CA GLU A 6 -3.87 -11.82 -4.82
C GLU A 6 -4.91 -10.94 -5.55
N CYS A 7 -4.48 -10.43 -6.71
CA CYS A 7 -5.30 -9.77 -7.72
C CYS A 7 -5.06 -10.50 -9.04
N VAL A 8 -5.86 -10.24 -10.09
CA VAL A 8 -5.61 -10.84 -11.41
C VAL A 8 -4.21 -10.50 -11.93
N LEU A 9 -3.81 -9.23 -11.79
CA LEU A 9 -2.48 -8.63 -12.04
C LEU A 9 -2.44 -7.25 -11.34
N GLY A 10 -1.36 -6.48 -11.55
CA GLY A 10 -1.36 -5.03 -11.34
C GLY A 10 0.01 -4.47 -10.99
N SER A 11 0.03 -3.22 -10.52
CA SER A 11 1.26 -2.47 -10.19
C SER A 11 1.55 -2.48 -8.68
N GLU A 12 2.40 -1.53 -8.23
CA GLU A 12 2.65 -1.27 -6.82
C GLU A 12 1.39 -0.98 -6.00
N ILE A 13 0.36 -0.38 -6.63
CA ILE A 13 -0.89 0.01 -5.97
C ILE A 13 -1.66 -1.22 -5.51
N THR A 14 -1.95 -2.12 -6.44
CA THR A 14 -2.64 -3.38 -6.16
C THR A 14 -1.80 -4.28 -5.26
N SER A 15 -0.48 -4.30 -5.48
CA SER A 15 0.42 -5.12 -4.68
C SER A 15 0.49 -4.68 -3.23
N SER A 16 0.42 -3.36 -2.97
CA SER A 16 0.36 -2.85 -1.59
C SER A 16 -0.98 -3.17 -0.93
N ALA A 17 -2.10 -3.08 -1.66
CA ALA A 17 -3.39 -3.51 -1.15
C ALA A 17 -3.42 -5.02 -0.80
N VAL A 18 -2.88 -5.87 -1.68
CA VAL A 18 -2.70 -7.31 -1.43
C VAL A 18 -1.84 -7.54 -0.20
N ALA A 19 -0.72 -6.81 -0.06
CA ALA A 19 0.17 -6.93 1.08
C ALA A 19 -0.52 -6.57 2.40
N HIS A 20 -1.28 -5.46 2.45
CA HIS A 20 -2.04 -5.07 3.65
C HIS A 20 -3.09 -6.10 4.04
N LEU A 21 -3.79 -6.70 3.07
CA LEU A 21 -4.73 -7.77 3.35
C LEU A 21 -4.01 -9.04 3.86
N ALA A 22 -2.89 -9.39 3.24
CA ALA A 22 -2.07 -10.55 3.64
C ALA A 22 -1.54 -10.41 5.08
N ILE A 23 -0.96 -9.28 5.47
CA ILE A 23 -0.44 -9.08 6.83
C ILE A 23 -1.55 -8.99 7.89
N SER A 24 -2.76 -8.59 7.49
CA SER A 24 -3.94 -8.59 8.37
C SER A 24 -4.60 -9.97 8.49
N THR A 25 -4.15 -10.96 7.69
CA THR A 25 -4.65 -12.32 7.72
C THR A 25 -3.83 -13.17 8.69
N ALA A 26 -4.51 -13.86 9.62
CA ALA A 26 -3.83 -14.73 10.56
C ALA A 26 -2.98 -15.79 9.81
N PRO A 27 -1.71 -16.04 10.20
CA PRO A 27 -0.79 -16.90 9.44
C PRO A 27 -1.33 -18.32 9.15
N ARG A 28 -2.12 -18.88 10.08
CA ARG A 28 -2.76 -20.21 9.90
C ARG A 28 -3.79 -20.28 8.76
N HIS A 29 -4.21 -19.13 8.23
CA HIS A 29 -5.15 -19.03 7.11
C HIS A 29 -4.50 -18.46 5.84
N LEU A 30 -3.21 -18.08 5.88
CA LEU A 30 -2.50 -17.52 4.74
C LEU A 30 -1.62 -18.61 4.10
N LEU A 31 -2.00 -19.08 2.91
CA LEU A 31 -1.17 -19.99 2.12
C LEU A 31 0.02 -19.23 1.52
N ASN A 32 -0.27 -18.16 0.80
CA ASN A 32 0.68 -17.29 0.11
C ASN A 32 -0.01 -15.97 -0.30
N ALA A 33 0.78 -15.01 -0.76
CA ALA A 33 0.32 -13.79 -1.40
C ALA A 33 1.18 -13.47 -2.62
N SER A 34 0.58 -12.85 -3.64
CA SER A 34 1.27 -12.48 -4.88
C SER A 34 1.70 -11.01 -4.86
N HIS A 35 2.91 -10.73 -5.36
CA HIS A 35 3.40 -9.37 -5.59
C HIS A 35 3.64 -9.17 -7.08
N TYR A 36 2.90 -8.27 -7.72
CA TYR A 36 2.99 -8.00 -9.16
C TYR A 36 3.71 -6.68 -9.49
N GLY A 37 4.06 -5.88 -8.48
CA GLY A 37 4.75 -4.59 -8.67
C GLY A 37 6.03 -4.74 -9.49
N ASP A 38 6.73 -5.87 -9.32
CA ASP A 38 7.99 -6.16 -10.02
C ASP A 38 7.80 -6.92 -11.36
N TYR A 39 6.57 -7.16 -11.82
CA TYR A 39 6.31 -7.89 -13.08
C TYR A 39 6.42 -6.99 -14.31
N PHE A 40 6.45 -5.68 -14.13
CA PHE A 40 6.46 -4.68 -15.19
C PHE A 40 7.63 -3.71 -15.00
N ASP A 41 8.19 -3.22 -16.10
CA ASP A 41 9.28 -2.22 -16.06
C ASP A 41 8.79 -0.82 -15.65
N ALA A 42 7.49 -0.56 -15.76
CA ALA A 42 6.87 0.71 -15.41
C ALA A 42 6.54 0.76 -13.93
N SER A 43 6.94 1.86 -13.27
CA SER A 43 6.64 2.17 -11.88
C SER A 43 5.58 3.27 -11.80
N LEU A 44 4.61 3.12 -10.89
CA LEU A 44 3.58 4.12 -10.61
C LEU A 44 3.77 4.85 -9.28
N GLY A 45 4.87 4.56 -8.56
CA GLY A 45 5.17 5.27 -7.33
C GLY A 45 6.21 4.57 -6.46
N GLU A 46 6.53 5.23 -5.35
CA GLU A 46 7.54 4.77 -4.41
C GLU A 46 6.93 4.34 -3.08
N GLY A 47 7.70 3.56 -2.33
CA GLY A 47 7.35 3.18 -0.97
C GLY A 47 6.27 2.09 -0.88
N SER A 48 6.03 1.39 -1.98
CA SER A 48 5.11 0.26 -2.06
C SER A 48 5.54 -0.90 -1.18
N ALA A 49 4.65 -1.89 -1.06
CA ALA A 49 5.09 -3.23 -0.69
C ALA A 49 6.24 -3.68 -1.60
N ARG A 50 7.21 -4.40 -1.03
CA ARG A 50 8.39 -4.92 -1.75
C ARG A 50 8.66 -6.36 -1.33
N VAL A 51 9.43 -7.09 -2.14
CA VAL A 51 9.82 -8.46 -1.82
C VAL A 51 11.22 -8.49 -1.23
N GLU A 52 11.35 -9.00 0.00
CA GLU A 52 12.63 -9.21 0.68
C GLU A 52 12.73 -10.67 1.14
N GLY A 53 13.75 -11.40 0.67
CA GLY A 53 13.97 -12.80 1.06
C GLY A 53 12.77 -13.71 0.77
N GLY A 54 12.03 -13.45 -0.32
CA GLY A 54 10.83 -14.21 -0.69
C GLY A 54 9.58 -13.87 0.14
N ARG A 55 9.59 -12.78 0.90
CA ARG A 55 8.44 -12.29 1.68
C ARG A 55 8.05 -10.89 1.23
N ILE A 56 6.74 -10.63 1.20
CA ILE A 56 6.24 -9.28 1.00
C ILE A 56 6.37 -8.51 2.31
N VAL A 57 7.00 -7.34 2.26
CA VAL A 57 7.10 -6.41 3.38
C VAL A 57 6.44 -5.08 3.02
N VAL A 58 5.83 -4.44 4.01
CA VAL A 58 5.20 -3.12 3.88
C VAL A 58 5.86 -2.14 4.83
N ASP A 59 5.76 -0.86 4.50
CA ASP A 59 6.12 0.26 5.36
C ASP A 59 5.03 0.50 6.43
N ASP A 60 5.36 1.18 7.52
CA ASP A 60 4.41 1.58 8.58
C ASP A 60 3.73 2.93 8.32
N ARG A 61 4.08 3.60 7.21
CA ARG A 61 3.42 4.81 6.72
C ARG A 61 1.89 4.61 6.57
N PRO A 62 1.08 5.64 6.90
CA PRO A 62 -0.38 5.55 6.80
C PRO A 62 -0.91 5.19 5.41
N GLY A 63 -2.09 4.57 5.37
CA GLY A 63 -2.74 4.18 4.13
C GLY A 63 -2.10 2.93 3.54
N LEU A 64 -1.82 2.95 2.23
CA LEU A 64 -1.15 1.85 1.53
C LEU A 64 0.39 1.97 1.54
N GLY A 65 0.96 2.95 2.27
CA GLY A 65 2.39 3.23 2.27
C GLY A 65 2.95 3.82 0.95
N LEU A 66 2.10 4.06 -0.05
CA LEU A 66 2.53 4.51 -1.38
C LEU A 66 2.59 6.03 -1.51
N ARG A 67 3.57 6.52 -2.28
CA ARG A 67 3.55 7.85 -2.88
C ARG A 67 3.48 7.70 -4.40
N ILE A 68 2.34 8.08 -4.97
CA ILE A 68 2.07 7.94 -6.40
C ILE A 68 2.94 8.90 -7.23
N ASP A 69 3.50 8.39 -8.33
CA ASP A 69 4.04 9.22 -9.40
C ASP A 69 2.90 9.65 -10.34
N GLU A 70 2.38 10.85 -10.11
CA GLU A 70 1.31 11.42 -10.94
C GLU A 70 1.73 11.64 -12.39
N ALA A 71 3.04 11.84 -12.66
CA ALA A 71 3.53 12.00 -14.02
C ALA A 71 3.46 10.66 -14.79
N ALA A 72 3.75 9.55 -14.12
CA ALA A 72 3.64 8.20 -14.70
C ALA A 72 2.19 7.81 -15.03
N LEU A 73 1.21 8.28 -14.23
CA LEU A 73 -0.21 8.08 -14.52
C LEU A 73 -0.72 8.92 -15.70
N GLY A 74 -0.08 10.05 -15.97
CA GLY A 74 -0.54 11.02 -16.95
C GLY A 74 -1.80 11.78 -16.51
N PRO A 75 -2.35 12.64 -17.40
CA PRO A 75 -3.53 13.43 -17.07
C PRO A 75 -4.75 12.52 -16.86
N PRO A 76 -5.65 12.88 -15.92
CA PRO A 76 -6.86 12.10 -15.67
C PRO A 76 -7.76 12.10 -16.90
N LEU A 77 -8.22 10.91 -17.31
CA LEU A 77 -9.18 10.77 -18.42
C LEU A 77 -10.59 11.28 -18.06
N MET A 78 -10.90 11.33 -16.76
CA MET A 78 -12.19 11.75 -16.23
C MET A 78 -12.01 12.28 -14.81
N SER A 79 -12.76 13.33 -14.45
CA SER A 79 -12.72 13.92 -13.12
C SER A 79 -14.14 14.24 -12.66
N PHE A 80 -14.44 13.88 -11.41
CA PHE A 80 -15.73 14.13 -10.78
C PHE A 80 -15.51 14.90 -9.48
N GLY A 81 -16.28 15.96 -9.27
CA GLY A 81 -16.23 16.76 -8.04
C GLY A 81 -17.48 16.54 -7.20
N ALA A 82 -17.28 16.26 -5.91
CA ALA A 82 -18.29 16.55 -4.89
C ALA A 82 -17.78 17.74 -4.06
N GLU A 83 -18.69 18.57 -3.54
CA GLU A 83 -18.37 19.68 -2.65
C GLU A 83 -17.45 19.19 -1.50
N ALA A 84 -16.41 19.96 -1.19
CA ALA A 84 -15.34 19.52 -0.30
C ALA A 84 -15.87 19.19 1.11
N ARG A 85 -15.99 17.90 1.45
CA ARG A 85 -16.22 17.50 2.83
C ARG A 85 -14.95 17.83 3.64
N PRO A 86 -15.04 18.57 4.75
CA PRO A 86 -13.87 18.91 5.54
C PRO A 86 -13.14 17.62 5.94
N ARG A 87 -11.83 17.57 5.65
CA ARG A 87 -10.97 16.45 6.07
C ARG A 87 -11.04 16.35 7.59
N ARG A 88 -11.41 15.17 8.10
CA ARG A 88 -11.35 14.90 9.54
C ARG A 88 -9.88 15.02 9.93
N ALA A 89 -9.55 15.94 10.83
CA ALA A 89 -8.18 16.09 11.33
C ALA A 89 -7.69 14.71 11.80
N ALA A 90 -6.50 14.32 11.34
CA ALA A 90 -5.83 13.14 11.85
C ALA A 90 -5.73 13.30 13.37
N SER A 91 -6.33 12.39 14.13
CA SER A 91 -6.25 12.46 15.59
C SER A 91 -4.78 12.29 15.97
N GLY A 92 -4.15 13.36 16.43
CA GLY A 92 -2.79 13.33 16.93
C GLY A 92 -2.66 12.30 18.02
N ARG A 93 -2.00 11.18 17.72
CA ARG A 93 -1.37 10.32 18.71
C ARG A 93 0.06 10.13 18.22
N GLY A 94 0.96 10.91 18.84
CA GLY A 94 2.38 10.90 18.53
C GLY A 94 3.07 12.22 18.86
N ALA A 95 2.77 12.82 20.01
CA ALA A 95 3.58 13.89 20.59
C ALA A 95 4.31 13.32 21.82
N ALA A 96 5.63 13.48 21.81
CA ALA A 96 6.62 13.36 22.88
C ALA A 96 6.91 11.97 23.47
N VAL A 97 8.14 11.49 23.25
CA VAL A 97 9.15 11.43 24.32
C VAL A 97 10.49 11.88 23.75
N GLY A 98 10.96 13.04 24.20
CA GLY A 98 12.37 13.43 24.18
C GLY A 98 12.88 13.51 25.62
N GLU A 99 14.20 13.46 25.76
CA GLU A 99 15.02 13.46 26.98
C GLU A 99 15.09 12.08 27.68
N GLU A 100 16.26 11.48 27.93
CA GLU A 100 17.43 12.09 28.58
C GLU A 100 18.80 11.71 27.97
N ALA A 101 19.70 12.69 27.97
CA ALA A 101 21.16 12.53 28.07
C ALA A 101 21.71 13.70 28.92
#